data_AF-A0AAN6M8I8-F1
#
_entry.id   AF-A0AAN6M8I8-F1
#
_cell.length_a   1.000
_cell.length_b   1.000
_cell.length_c   1.000
_cell.angle_alpha   90.00
_cell.angle_beta   90.00
_cell.angle_gamma   90.00
#
_symmetry.space_group_name_H-M   'P 1'
#
loop_
_entity.id
_entity.type
_entity.pdbx_description
1 polymer ?
#
loop_
_entity_poly.entity_id
_entity_poly.type
_entity_poly.pdbx_seq_one_letter_code
_entity_poly.pdbx_strand_id
1 'polypeptide(L)'
;MEPPLKRIRLDAQPGILTCIDALCASKGSILRETMLELLTLDPNVETIIRQNYDFLTDKPTDMADVNFDHYAKDLWRKIQRPYTGFQVEEDDDRDEYDIISEQILDWLRAVVSIIRDQSKGDDVSYATKRSALLTLCKIAKIICVSDGEGDQDGGTAVGDWVQEKFMQMNAGPWVYDVIRDIITTLSAQERDDMCREKAGRVTLMERMEELDILARSTDLGLAGEDGTFAELLGGYPRI
;
A
#
# COMPACT_ATOMS: atom_id res chain seq x y z
N MET A 1 -10.38 -27.42 -39.83
CA MET A 1 -9.55 -26.73 -40.84
C MET A 1 -9.28 -25.35 -40.30
N GLU A 2 -8.11 -25.14 -39.71
CA GLU A 2 -7.67 -23.79 -39.31
C GLU A 2 -7.29 -23.01 -40.58
N PRO A 3 -7.74 -21.75 -40.74
CA PRO A 3 -7.33 -20.94 -41.87
C PRO A 3 -5.83 -20.65 -41.78
N PRO A 4 -5.10 -20.66 -42.90
CA PRO A 4 -3.68 -20.33 -42.89
C PRO A 4 -3.54 -18.87 -42.45
N LEU A 5 -2.93 -18.65 -41.28
CA LEU A 5 -2.42 -17.34 -40.89
C LEU A 5 -1.54 -16.84 -42.03
N LYS A 6 -2.02 -15.83 -42.76
CA LYS A 6 -1.22 -15.09 -43.73
C LYS A 6 0.08 -14.74 -43.00
N ARG A 7 1.23 -15.17 -43.53
CA ARG A 7 2.52 -14.62 -43.14
C ARG A 7 2.50 -13.14 -43.51
N ILE A 8 1.99 -12.32 -42.61
CA ILE A 8 2.10 -10.87 -42.68
C ILE A 8 3.59 -10.60 -42.56
N ARG A 9 4.21 -10.15 -43.65
CA ARG A 9 5.54 -9.54 -43.59
C ARG A 9 5.37 -8.24 -42.82
N LEU A 10 5.48 -8.34 -41.50
CA LEU A 10 5.80 -7.20 -40.67
C LEU A 10 7.23 -6.82 -41.03
N ASP A 11 7.39 -5.92 -42.00
CA ASP A 11 8.60 -5.10 -42.16
C ASP A 11 8.69 -4.06 -41.02
N ALA A 12 8.20 -4.46 -39.84
CA ALA A 12 8.24 -3.69 -38.62
C ALA A 12 9.72 -3.49 -38.28
N GLN A 13 10.12 -2.22 -38.20
CA GLN A 13 11.49 -1.88 -37.84
C GLN A 13 11.85 -2.59 -36.52
N PRO A 14 13.08 -3.09 -36.34
CA PRO A 14 13.48 -3.86 -35.16
C PRO A 14 13.10 -3.21 -33.82
N GLY A 15 13.01 -1.87 -33.78
CA GLY A 15 12.63 -1.11 -32.59
C GLY A 15 11.18 -1.31 -32.11
N ILE A 16 10.19 -1.48 -33.00
CA ILE A 16 8.79 -1.53 -32.56
C ILE A 16 8.43 -2.88 -31.91
N LEU A 17 9.06 -3.96 -32.37
CA LEU A 17 8.89 -5.28 -31.75
C LEU A 17 9.45 -5.29 -30.33
N THR A 18 10.61 -4.65 -30.11
CA THR A 18 11.18 -4.45 -28.77
C THR A 18 10.24 -3.66 -27.87
N CYS A 19 9.59 -2.61 -28.39
CA CYS A 19 8.61 -1.83 -27.64
C CYS A 19 7.41 -2.69 -27.22
N ILE A 20 6.87 -3.48 -28.14
CA ILE A 20 5.73 -4.38 -27.89
C ILE A 20 6.11 -5.46 -26.88
N ASP A 21 7.27 -6.09 -27.04
CA ASP A 21 7.72 -7.17 -26.16
C ASP A 21 7.93 -6.63 -24.73
N ALA A 22 8.48 -5.42 -24.58
CA ALA A 22 8.60 -4.76 -23.28
C ALA A 22 7.24 -4.41 -22.65
N LEU A 23 6.30 -3.87 -23.44
CA LEU A 23 4.95 -3.53 -22.98
C LEU A 23 4.12 -4.79 -22.60
N CYS A 24 4.38 -5.90 -23.27
CA CYS A 24 3.63 -7.15 -23.11
C CYS A 24 4.26 -8.14 -22.11
N ALA A 25 5.44 -7.84 -21.56
CA ALA A 25 6.21 -8.75 -20.70
C ALA A 25 5.41 -9.31 -19.50
N SER A 26 4.38 -8.60 -19.03
CA SER A 26 3.54 -9.00 -17.90
C SER A 26 2.10 -9.42 -18.26
N LYS A 27 1.65 -9.21 -19.51
CA LYS A 27 0.22 -9.31 -19.90
C LYS A 27 -0.11 -10.40 -20.94
N GLY A 28 0.86 -11.25 -21.26
CA GLY A 28 0.64 -12.51 -22.01
C GLY A 28 0.57 -12.36 -23.54
N SER A 29 0.57 -13.51 -24.24
CA SER A 29 0.70 -13.60 -25.70
C SER A 29 -0.45 -12.96 -26.50
N ILE A 30 -1.66 -12.92 -25.93
CA ILE A 30 -2.85 -12.36 -26.60
C ILE A 30 -2.74 -10.85 -26.81
N LEU A 31 -2.24 -10.12 -25.81
CA LEU A 31 -2.05 -8.66 -25.93
C LEU A 31 -1.02 -8.35 -27.02
N ARG A 32 0.06 -9.13 -27.06
CA ARG A 32 1.10 -9.02 -28.08
C ARG A 32 0.54 -9.26 -29.48
N GLU A 33 -0.23 -10.33 -29.67
CA GLU A 33 -0.86 -10.63 -30.97
C GLU A 33 -1.84 -9.52 -31.39
N THR A 34 -2.63 -9.00 -30.46
CA THR A 34 -3.55 -7.88 -30.71
C THR A 34 -2.80 -6.61 -31.13
N MET A 35 -1.70 -6.28 -30.46
CA MET A 35 -0.87 -5.12 -30.81
C MET A 35 -0.23 -5.27 -32.20
N LEU A 36 0.22 -6.48 -32.54
CA LEU A 36 0.76 -6.76 -33.87
C LEU A 36 -0.32 -6.68 -34.95
N GLU A 37 -1.54 -7.14 -34.67
CA GLU A 37 -2.66 -7.01 -35.59
C GLU A 37 -3.04 -5.53 -35.80
N LEU A 38 -3.12 -4.74 -34.72
CA LEU A 38 -3.40 -3.30 -34.80
C LEU A 38 -2.34 -2.53 -35.60
N LEU A 39 -1.06 -2.88 -35.46
CA LEU A 39 0.01 -2.31 -36.29
C LEU A 39 -0.17 -2.54 -37.79
N THR A 40 -0.82 -3.66 -38.17
CA THR A 40 -1.08 -3.97 -39.58
C THR A 40 -2.30 -3.23 -40.13
N LEU A 41 -3.20 -2.80 -39.25
CA LEU A 41 -4.44 -2.12 -39.59
C LEU A 41 -4.27 -0.60 -39.65
N ASP A 42 -3.42 -0.01 -38.81
CA ASP A 42 -3.22 1.44 -38.74
C ASP A 42 -1.75 1.81 -38.43
N PRO A 43 -1.03 2.48 -39.37
CA PRO A 43 0.32 2.95 -39.15
C PRO A 43 0.49 3.92 -37.97
N ASN A 44 -0.56 4.64 -37.57
CA ASN A 44 -0.50 5.56 -36.42
C ASN A 44 -0.33 4.83 -35.09
N VAL A 45 -0.70 3.54 -35.03
CA VAL A 45 -0.51 2.69 -33.85
C VAL A 45 0.97 2.56 -33.50
N GLU A 46 1.87 2.58 -34.50
CA GLU A 46 3.31 2.57 -34.25
C GLU A 46 3.76 3.79 -33.44
N THR A 47 3.30 4.98 -33.83
CA THR A 47 3.62 6.22 -33.11
C THR A 47 3.11 6.18 -31.67
N ILE A 48 1.89 5.67 -31.45
CA ILE A 48 1.30 5.54 -30.12
C ILE A 48 2.08 4.53 -29.27
N ILE A 49 2.47 3.39 -29.82
CA ILE A 49 3.26 2.37 -29.12
C ILE A 49 4.63 2.93 -28.73
N ARG A 50 5.31 3.63 -29.64
CA ARG A 50 6.60 4.27 -29.36
C ARG A 50 6.49 5.34 -28.28
N GLN A 51 5.50 6.24 -28.38
CA GLN A 51 5.28 7.26 -27.36
C GLN A 51 5.00 6.65 -25.98
N ASN A 52 4.23 5.56 -25.91
CA ASN A 52 3.99 4.86 -24.64
C ASN A 52 5.23 4.14 -24.12
N TYR A 53 6.01 3.53 -25.01
CA TYR A 53 7.28 2.89 -24.64
C TYR A 53 8.27 3.94 -24.12
N ASP A 54 8.49 5.01 -24.87
CA ASP A 54 9.39 6.12 -24.49
C ASP A 54 8.93 6.73 -23.17
N PHE A 55 7.62 6.97 -22.96
CA PHE A 55 7.08 7.42 -21.68
C PHE A 55 7.37 6.47 -20.51
N LEU A 56 7.38 5.16 -20.75
CA LEU A 56 7.67 4.16 -19.72
C LEU A 56 9.17 3.99 -19.48
N THR A 57 10.02 4.21 -20.48
CA THR A 57 11.48 4.09 -20.37
C THR A 57 12.18 5.38 -19.96
N ASP A 58 11.58 6.54 -20.24
CA ASP A 58 12.03 7.85 -19.75
C ASP A 58 11.65 8.08 -18.29
N LYS A 59 10.80 7.23 -17.71
CA LYS A 59 10.71 7.14 -16.25
C LYS A 59 12.07 6.70 -15.73
N PRO A 60 12.71 7.47 -14.84
CA PRO A 60 14.03 7.12 -14.31
C PRO A 60 13.97 5.72 -13.71
N THR A 61 14.65 4.77 -14.36
CA THR A 61 14.75 3.36 -13.98
C THR A 61 15.36 3.14 -12.60
N ASP A 62 15.92 4.19 -11.99
CA ASP A 62 16.52 4.19 -10.67
C ASP A 62 15.49 4.36 -9.52
N MET A 63 14.25 4.70 -9.82
CA MET A 63 13.16 4.77 -8.83
C MET A 63 12.37 3.47 -8.84
N ALA A 64 13.00 2.37 -8.43
CA ALA A 64 12.30 1.10 -8.27
C ALA A 64 11.14 1.28 -7.29
N ASP A 65 9.92 0.97 -7.71
CA ASP A 65 8.74 1.08 -6.85
C ASP A 65 8.93 0.22 -5.59
N VAL A 66 8.91 0.86 -4.43
CA VAL A 66 9.11 0.16 -3.16
C VAL A 66 7.77 -0.38 -2.65
N ASN A 67 7.74 -1.68 -2.35
CA ASN A 67 6.56 -2.35 -1.81
C ASN A 67 6.69 -2.60 -0.30
N PHE A 68 5.85 -1.91 0.49
CA PHE A 68 5.88 -1.96 1.95
C PHE A 68 4.91 -2.99 2.56
N ASP A 69 4.10 -3.69 1.75
CA ASP A 69 3.03 -4.58 2.23
C ASP A 69 3.51 -5.69 3.18
N HIS A 70 4.77 -6.12 3.00
CA HIS A 70 5.39 -7.14 3.84
C HIS A 70 5.50 -6.69 5.32
N TYR A 71 5.67 -5.40 5.60
CA TYR A 71 5.72 -4.89 6.97
C TYR A 71 4.40 -5.11 7.71
N ALA A 72 3.24 -4.76 7.14
CA ALA A 72 1.96 -5.00 7.80
C ALA A 72 1.73 -6.50 8.11
N LYS A 73 2.16 -7.39 7.20
CA LYS A 73 2.09 -8.85 7.40
C LYS A 73 3.00 -9.33 8.52
N ASP A 74 4.22 -8.80 8.59
CA ASP A 74 5.20 -9.19 9.60
C ASP A 74 4.81 -8.66 10.99
N LEU A 75 4.24 -7.45 11.07
CA LEU A 75 3.65 -6.92 12.30
C LEU A 75 2.58 -7.86 12.84
N TRP A 76 1.63 -8.23 11.97
CA TRP A 76 0.54 -9.12 12.34
C TRP A 76 1.06 -10.48 12.85
N ARG A 77 2.03 -11.08 12.16
CA ARG A 77 2.65 -12.34 12.61
C ARG A 77 3.36 -12.20 13.94
N LYS A 78 4.05 -11.08 14.18
CA LYS A 78 4.76 -10.80 15.44
C LYS A 78 3.79 -10.66 16.60
N ILE A 79 2.67 -9.97 16.39
CA ILE A 79 1.59 -9.84 17.37
C ILE A 79 0.93 -11.20 17.64
N GLN A 80 0.70 -12.04 16.63
CA GLN A 80 0.03 -13.33 16.81
C GLN A 80 0.90 -14.43 17.43
N ARG A 81 2.22 -14.44 17.19
CA ARG A 81 3.11 -15.53 17.61
C ARG A 81 3.05 -15.87 19.12
N PRO A 82 3.13 -14.89 20.03
CA PRO A 82 3.02 -15.15 21.47
C PRO A 82 1.70 -15.86 21.83
N TYR A 83 0.60 -15.51 21.18
CA TYR A 83 -0.73 -16.02 21.53
C TYR A 83 -1.03 -17.45 21.05
N THR A 84 -0.25 -17.98 20.10
CA THR A 84 -0.47 -19.35 19.60
C THR A 84 0.11 -20.44 20.50
N GLY A 85 0.93 -20.10 21.50
CA GLY A 85 1.63 -21.07 22.36
C GLY A 85 1.48 -20.87 23.86
N PHE A 86 0.99 -19.70 24.32
CA PHE A 86 0.83 -19.40 25.74
C PHE A 86 -0.61 -19.72 26.18
N GLN A 87 -0.78 -20.80 26.94
CA GLN A 87 -1.90 -20.88 27.88
C GLN A 87 -1.51 -19.98 29.04
N VAL A 88 -2.14 -18.80 29.13
CA VAL A 88 -1.89 -17.84 30.21
C VAL A 88 -2.31 -18.49 31.53
N GLU A 89 -1.35 -19.02 32.29
CA GLU A 89 -1.56 -19.28 33.71
C GLU A 89 -1.44 -17.93 34.43
N GLU A 90 -2.48 -17.57 35.19
CA GLU A 90 -2.95 -16.18 35.38
C GLU A 90 -1.98 -15.15 36.00
N ASP A 91 -0.75 -15.46 36.43
CA ASP A 91 0.07 -14.47 37.15
C ASP A 91 1.60 -14.47 36.92
N ASP A 92 2.25 -15.50 36.36
CA ASP A 92 3.74 -15.57 36.29
C ASP A 92 4.36 -15.10 34.96
N ASP A 93 3.57 -14.88 33.90
CA ASP A 93 4.10 -14.61 32.54
C ASP A 93 4.11 -13.12 32.13
N ARG A 94 3.68 -12.19 33.00
CA ARG A 94 3.56 -10.75 32.64
C ARG A 94 4.86 -10.12 32.15
N ASP A 95 5.99 -10.51 32.74
CA ASP A 95 7.30 -9.97 32.37
C ASP A 95 7.72 -10.37 30.94
N GLU A 96 7.33 -11.56 30.48
CA GLU A 96 7.62 -12.01 29.10
C GLU A 96 6.75 -11.26 28.08
N TYR A 97 5.49 -11.00 28.41
CA TYR A 97 4.60 -10.15 27.61
C TYR A 97 5.14 -8.72 27.48
N ASP A 98 5.67 -8.14 28.55
CA ASP A 98 6.23 -6.79 28.54
C ASP A 98 7.47 -6.69 27.63
N ILE A 99 8.38 -7.67 27.69
CA ILE A 99 9.56 -7.71 26.80
C ILE A 99 9.15 -7.84 25.33
N ILE A 100 8.18 -8.70 25.03
CA ILE A 100 7.66 -8.86 23.67
C ILE A 100 6.97 -7.57 23.19
N SER A 101 6.28 -6.86 24.09
CA SER A 101 5.64 -5.57 23.80
C SER A 101 6.67 -4.55 23.30
N GLU A 102 7.75 -4.35 24.06
CA GLU A 102 8.79 -3.37 23.72
C GLU A 102 9.43 -3.67 22.37
N GLN A 103 9.72 -4.94 22.08
CA GLN A 103 10.29 -5.36 20.80
C GLN A 103 9.33 -5.12 19.62
N ILE A 104 8.03 -5.37 19.80
CA ILE A 104 7.04 -5.11 18.75
C ILE A 104 6.95 -3.60 18.48
N LEU A 105 6.98 -2.77 19.52
CA LEU A 105 6.89 -1.33 19.42
C LEU A 105 8.15 -0.70 18.80
N ASP A 106 9.35 -1.13 19.20
CA ASP A 106 10.60 -0.67 18.58
C ASP A 106 10.68 -1.09 17.11
N TRP A 107 10.23 -2.31 16.80
CA TRP A 107 10.12 -2.75 15.42
C TRP A 107 9.12 -1.90 14.64
N LEU A 108 7.97 -1.56 15.22
CA LEU A 108 7.00 -0.69 14.59
C LEU A 108 7.57 0.70 14.32
N ARG A 109 8.24 1.31 15.32
CA ARG A 109 8.90 2.61 15.14
C ARG A 109 9.90 2.57 14.00
N ALA A 110 10.71 1.51 13.94
CA ALA A 110 11.67 1.31 12.86
C ALA A 110 10.95 1.22 11.50
N VAL A 111 9.85 0.46 11.40
CA VAL A 111 9.06 0.34 10.16
C VAL A 111 8.43 1.66 9.76
N VAL A 112 7.80 2.38 10.68
CA VAL A 112 7.18 3.68 10.41
C VAL A 112 8.25 4.69 9.97
N SER A 113 9.44 4.67 10.58
CA SER A 113 10.57 5.49 10.14
C SER A 113 11.04 5.09 8.74
N ILE A 114 11.22 3.79 8.45
CA ILE A 114 11.62 3.31 7.13
C ILE A 114 10.61 3.75 6.07
N ILE A 115 9.31 3.56 6.33
CA ILE A 115 8.26 3.98 5.43
C ILE A 115 8.35 5.49 5.22
N ARG A 116 8.41 6.30 6.28
CA ARG A 116 8.54 7.76 6.18
C ARG A 116 9.75 8.14 5.33
N ASP A 117 10.92 7.63 5.66
CA ASP A 117 12.18 8.06 5.06
C ASP A 117 12.29 7.63 3.59
N GLN A 118 11.60 6.56 3.17
CA GLN A 118 11.58 6.08 1.78
C GLN A 118 10.38 6.57 0.96
N SER A 119 9.35 7.15 1.60
CA SER A 119 8.15 7.64 0.92
C SER A 119 7.96 9.15 0.97
N LYS A 120 8.73 9.85 1.80
CA LYS A 120 8.72 11.30 1.94
C LYS A 120 9.69 11.92 0.93
N GLY A 121 9.16 12.52 -0.11
CA GLY A 121 9.92 13.26 -1.12
C GLY A 121 9.07 13.59 -2.34
N ASP A 122 9.36 14.72 -2.98
CA ASP A 122 8.68 15.12 -4.22
C ASP A 122 9.11 14.25 -5.41
N ASP A 123 10.29 13.65 -5.32
CA ASP A 123 10.90 12.77 -6.31
C ASP A 123 10.44 11.31 -6.19
N VAL A 124 9.90 10.90 -5.04
CA VAL A 124 9.42 9.54 -4.81
C VAL A 124 8.23 9.20 -5.72
N SER A 125 8.25 8.01 -6.32
CA SER A 125 7.20 7.55 -7.22
C SER A 125 5.82 7.48 -6.54
N TYR A 126 4.77 7.83 -7.29
CA TYR A 126 3.37 7.68 -6.86
C TYR A 126 3.07 6.28 -6.32
N ALA A 127 3.55 5.23 -6.98
CA ALA A 127 3.32 3.85 -6.57
C ALA A 127 3.97 3.53 -5.22
N THR A 128 5.15 4.08 -4.93
CA THR A 128 5.82 3.99 -3.63
C THR A 128 5.03 4.70 -2.54
N LYS A 129 4.59 5.94 -2.77
CA LYS A 129 3.74 6.70 -1.83
C LYS A 129 2.42 5.98 -1.55
N ARG A 130 1.78 5.45 -2.58
CA ARG A 130 0.54 4.65 -2.48
C ARG A 130 0.74 3.38 -1.66
N SER A 131 1.82 2.65 -1.91
CA SER A 131 2.20 1.44 -1.18
C SER A 131 2.45 1.72 0.31
N ALA A 132 3.15 2.82 0.59
CA ALA A 132 3.39 3.31 1.95
C ALA A 132 2.09 3.62 2.67
N LEU A 133 1.21 4.44 2.08
CA LEU A 133 -0.09 4.81 2.67
C LEU A 133 -0.97 3.61 2.94
N LEU A 134 -1.10 2.68 1.97
CA LEU A 134 -1.88 1.46 2.16
C LEU A 134 -1.32 0.58 3.27
N THR A 135 0.00 0.54 3.43
CA THR A 135 0.66 -0.23 4.50
C THR A 135 0.46 0.42 5.85
N LEU A 136 0.62 1.73 5.96
CA LEU A 136 0.35 2.49 7.18
C LEU A 136 -1.11 2.37 7.60
N CYS A 137 -2.06 2.38 6.66
CA CYS A 137 -3.46 2.14 6.96
C CYS A 137 -3.70 0.74 7.56
N LYS A 138 -3.01 -0.29 7.03
CA LYS A 138 -3.10 -1.65 7.59
C LYS A 138 -2.50 -1.72 8.99
N ILE A 139 -1.36 -1.05 9.20
CA ILE A 139 -0.71 -0.95 10.50
C ILE A 139 -1.64 -0.25 11.50
N ALA A 140 -2.18 0.93 11.16
CA ALA A 140 -3.16 1.66 11.97
C ALA A 140 -4.35 0.78 12.31
N LYS A 141 -4.88 0.03 11.33
CA LYS A 141 -5.98 -0.91 11.58
C LYS A 141 -5.58 -2.04 12.54
N ILE A 142 -4.40 -2.63 12.38
CA ILE A 142 -3.90 -3.66 13.31
C ILE A 142 -3.81 -3.12 14.74
N ILE A 143 -3.47 -1.84 14.90
CA ILE A 143 -3.40 -1.15 16.19
C ILE A 143 -4.80 -0.89 16.76
N CYS A 144 -5.74 -0.42 15.92
CA CYS A 144 -7.09 -0.10 16.36
C CYS A 144 -8.01 -1.31 16.57
N VAL A 145 -7.79 -2.42 15.88
CA VAL A 145 -8.74 -3.54 15.98
C VAL A 145 -8.49 -4.30 17.28
N SER A 146 -9.29 -3.98 18.29
CA SER A 146 -9.75 -4.97 19.27
C SER A 146 -11.04 -5.59 18.74
N ASP A 147 -11.21 -6.89 18.97
CA ASP A 147 -12.30 -7.73 18.51
C ASP A 147 -12.33 -8.16 17.02
N GLY A 148 -12.64 -9.41 16.71
CA GLY A 148 -13.50 -10.33 17.45
C GLY A 148 -14.89 -10.47 16.81
N GLU A 149 -15.05 -10.17 15.52
CA GLU A 149 -16.26 -10.59 14.77
C GLU A 149 -16.15 -12.03 14.21
N GLY A 150 -15.08 -12.77 14.54
CA GLY A 150 -14.73 -14.01 13.83
C GLY A 150 -14.59 -15.29 14.64
N ASP A 151 -13.98 -15.29 15.82
CA ASP A 151 -13.58 -16.56 16.45
C ASP A 151 -13.74 -16.55 17.98
N GLN A 152 -14.31 -17.64 18.47
CA GLN A 152 -14.83 -17.83 19.82
C GLN A 152 -13.77 -17.96 20.94
N ASP A 153 -12.46 -17.74 20.73
CA ASP A 153 -11.50 -18.17 21.77
C ASP A 153 -10.13 -17.45 21.87
N GLY A 154 -9.98 -16.18 21.46
CA GLY A 154 -8.73 -15.47 21.84
C GLY A 154 -8.31 -14.19 21.11
N GLY A 155 -9.12 -13.63 20.22
CA GLY A 155 -8.74 -12.41 19.47
C GLY A 155 -8.79 -11.11 20.29
N THR A 156 -9.69 -11.03 21.27
CA THR A 156 -10.00 -9.81 22.04
C THR A 156 -8.84 -9.37 22.93
N ALA A 157 -8.23 -10.32 23.66
CA ALA A 157 -7.15 -10.03 24.61
C ALA A 157 -5.88 -9.49 23.91
N VAL A 158 -5.62 -9.91 22.67
CA VAL A 158 -4.50 -9.39 21.86
C VAL A 158 -4.72 -7.93 21.51
N GLY A 159 -5.92 -7.61 21.02
CA GLY A 159 -6.25 -6.26 20.59
C GLY A 159 -6.21 -5.28 21.75
N ASP A 160 -6.87 -5.61 22.87
CA ASP A 160 -6.91 -4.76 24.06
C ASP A 160 -5.50 -4.50 24.61
N TRP A 161 -4.65 -5.54 24.63
CA TRP A 161 -3.26 -5.41 25.06
C TRP A 161 -2.42 -4.55 24.10
N VAL A 162 -2.56 -4.74 22.79
CA VAL A 162 -1.89 -3.88 21.79
C VAL A 162 -2.32 -2.44 22.02
N GLN A 163 -3.61 -2.17 22.16
CA GLN A 163 -4.15 -0.84 22.40
C GLN A 163 -3.57 -0.21 23.67
N GLU A 164 -3.59 -0.93 24.80
CA GLU A 164 -3.06 -0.46 26.07
C GLU A 164 -1.59 -0.02 25.96
N LYS A 165 -0.75 -0.86 25.34
CA LYS A 165 0.67 -0.54 25.16
C LYS A 165 0.89 0.66 24.25
N PHE A 166 0.08 0.81 23.21
CA PHE A 166 0.14 1.98 22.33
C PHE A 166 -0.30 3.27 23.03
N MET A 167 -1.31 3.21 23.90
CA MET A 167 -1.73 4.35 24.73
C MET A 167 -0.62 4.78 25.69
N GLN A 168 -0.05 3.83 26.44
CA GLN A 168 1.01 4.10 27.43
C GLN A 168 2.21 4.82 26.81
N MET A 169 2.50 4.53 25.54
CA MET A 169 3.65 5.09 24.83
C MET A 169 3.34 6.32 23.97
N ASN A 170 2.08 6.77 23.92
CA ASN A 170 1.64 7.87 23.04
C ASN A 170 2.07 7.65 21.56
N ALA A 171 1.87 6.43 21.06
CA ALA A 171 2.34 6.01 19.74
C ALA A 171 1.36 6.35 18.60
N GLY A 172 0.10 6.66 18.92
CA GLY A 172 -0.95 7.02 17.95
C GLY A 172 -0.56 8.18 17.00
N PRO A 173 -0.04 9.30 17.51
CA PRO A 173 0.37 10.43 16.68
C PRO A 173 1.40 10.07 15.61
N TRP A 174 2.28 9.09 15.83
CA TRP A 174 3.36 8.79 14.88
C TRP A 174 2.85 8.23 13.56
N VAL A 175 1.85 7.34 13.60
CA VAL A 175 1.30 6.75 12.38
C VAL A 175 0.51 7.79 11.60
N TYR A 176 -0.28 8.60 12.31
CA TYR A 176 -1.00 9.74 11.73
C TYR A 176 -0.06 10.75 11.08
N ASP A 177 0.99 11.15 11.78
CA ASP A 177 1.96 12.13 11.31
C ASP A 177 2.65 11.68 10.02
N VAL A 178 3.02 10.40 9.93
CA VAL A 178 3.63 9.87 8.70
C VAL A 178 2.62 9.78 7.56
N ILE A 179 1.36 9.40 7.83
CA ILE A 179 0.30 9.43 6.81
C ILE A 179 0.11 10.86 6.28
N ARG A 180 -0.02 11.84 7.19
CA ARG A 180 -0.13 13.26 6.86
C ARG A 180 1.07 13.73 6.03
N ASP A 181 2.29 13.45 6.48
CA ASP A 181 3.52 13.82 5.79
C ASP A 181 3.51 13.31 4.34
N ILE A 182 3.19 12.03 4.11
CA ILE A 182 3.15 11.47 2.75
C ILE A 182 2.06 12.16 1.92
N ILE A 183 0.86 12.34 2.46
CA ILE A 183 -0.26 12.99 1.76
C ILE A 183 0.09 14.43 1.35
N THR A 184 0.83 15.16 2.18
CA THR A 184 1.26 16.54 1.85
C THR A 184 2.21 16.59 0.66
N THR A 185 2.92 15.50 0.36
CA THR A 185 3.80 15.38 -0.82
C THR A 185 3.07 14.89 -2.08
N LEU A 186 1.78 14.57 -2.00
CA LEU A 186 0.99 14.19 -3.17
C LEU A 186 0.51 15.45 -3.89
N SER A 187 0.63 15.44 -5.22
CA SER A 187 -0.05 16.41 -6.07
C SER A 187 -1.57 16.25 -5.98
N ALA A 188 -2.32 17.29 -6.41
CA ALA A 188 -3.78 17.23 -6.43
C ALA A 188 -4.30 16.07 -7.30
N GLN A 189 -3.65 15.82 -8.45
CA GLN A 189 -4.00 14.73 -9.34
C GLN A 189 -3.75 13.36 -8.69
N GLU A 190 -2.59 13.17 -8.05
CA GLU A 190 -2.29 11.91 -7.34
C GLU A 190 -3.25 11.64 -6.19
N ARG A 191 -3.66 12.68 -5.44
CA ARG A 191 -4.69 12.52 -4.39
C ARG A 191 -6.02 12.06 -4.99
N ASP A 192 -6.45 12.71 -6.07
CA ASP A 192 -7.69 12.35 -6.77
C ASP A 192 -7.65 10.92 -7.31
N ASP A 193 -6.53 10.51 -7.92
CA ASP A 193 -6.32 9.16 -8.43
C ASP A 193 -6.33 8.14 -7.28
N MET A 194 -5.65 8.44 -6.17
CA MET A 194 -5.59 7.54 -5.02
C MET A 194 -6.96 7.33 -4.35
N CYS A 195 -7.84 8.33 -4.41
CA CYS A 195 -9.22 8.23 -3.92
C CYS A 195 -10.10 7.37 -4.84
N ARG A 196 -9.84 7.36 -6.15
CA ARG A 196 -10.65 6.65 -7.14
C ARG A 196 -10.17 5.22 -7.39
N GLU A 197 -8.87 4.98 -7.28
CA GLU A 197 -8.27 3.68 -7.52
C GLU A 197 -8.65 2.66 -6.45
N LYS A 198 -9.13 1.49 -6.89
CA LYS A 198 -9.33 0.37 -5.98
C LYS A 198 -8.00 -0.25 -5.56
N ALA A 199 -7.82 -0.44 -4.26
CA ALA A 199 -6.70 -1.15 -3.65
C ALA A 199 -7.20 -2.49 -3.09
N GLY A 200 -7.52 -3.41 -4.00
CA GLY A 200 -8.20 -4.67 -3.70
C GLY A 200 -9.72 -4.49 -3.77
N ARG A 201 -10.42 -4.69 -2.64
CA ARG A 201 -11.89 -4.60 -2.57
C ARG A 201 -12.41 -3.17 -2.33
N VAL A 202 -11.59 -2.32 -1.73
CA VAL A 202 -11.93 -0.95 -1.32
C VAL A 202 -10.88 0.04 -1.83
N THR A 203 -11.27 1.30 -1.94
CA THR A 203 -10.42 2.46 -2.25
C THR A 203 -9.57 2.88 -1.04
N LEU A 204 -8.60 3.79 -1.22
CA LEU A 204 -7.90 4.36 -0.08
C LEU A 204 -8.82 5.24 0.77
N MET A 205 -9.72 6.00 0.15
CA MET A 205 -10.67 6.86 0.88
C MET A 205 -11.54 6.03 1.83
N GLU A 206 -12.15 4.95 1.34
CA GLU A 206 -12.96 4.04 2.18
C GLU A 206 -12.13 3.45 3.35
N ARG A 207 -10.83 3.20 3.15
CA ARG A 207 -9.93 2.75 4.24
C ARG A 207 -9.65 3.85 5.25
N MET A 208 -9.46 5.09 4.82
CA MET A 208 -9.24 6.22 5.73
C MET A 208 -10.51 6.51 6.55
N GLU A 209 -11.69 6.43 5.94
CA GLU A 209 -12.98 6.53 6.64
C GLU A 209 -13.16 5.40 7.66
N GLU A 210 -12.81 4.16 7.29
CA GLU A 210 -12.81 3.03 8.23
C GLU A 210 -11.87 3.28 9.41
N LEU A 211 -10.66 3.80 9.14
CA LEU A 211 -9.71 4.15 10.19
C LEU A 211 -10.19 5.28 11.08
N ASP A 212 -10.90 6.27 10.54
CA ASP A 212 -11.50 7.34 11.33
C ASP A 212 -12.52 6.79 12.33
N ILE A 213 -13.34 5.83 11.91
CA ILE A 213 -14.31 5.16 12.79
C ILE A 213 -13.58 4.40 13.90
N LEU A 214 -12.57 3.61 13.52
CA LEU A 214 -11.80 2.79 14.46
C LEU A 214 -10.95 3.62 15.44
N ALA A 215 -10.34 4.70 14.98
CA ALA A 215 -9.54 5.60 15.83
C ALA A 215 -10.43 6.29 16.88
N ARG A 216 -11.66 6.67 16.50
CA ARG A 216 -12.63 7.27 17.42
C ARG A 216 -13.17 6.28 18.44
N SER A 217 -13.29 4.99 18.09
CA SER A 217 -13.80 3.98 19.02
C SER A 217 -12.77 3.54 20.06
N THR A 218 -11.47 3.79 19.82
CA THR A 218 -10.38 3.24 20.62
C THR A 218 -9.63 4.27 21.48
N ASP A 219 -9.86 5.58 21.29
CA ASP A 219 -9.17 6.66 22.03
C ASP A 219 -7.64 6.58 22.02
N LEU A 220 -7.06 6.04 20.95
CA LEU A 220 -5.61 5.80 20.84
C LEU A 220 -4.80 7.03 20.44
N GLY A 221 -5.45 8.19 20.28
CA GLY A 221 -4.82 9.38 19.70
C GLY A 221 -4.33 9.17 18.26
N LEU A 222 -4.94 8.23 17.52
CA LEU A 222 -4.60 7.94 16.13
C LEU A 222 -5.19 8.96 15.16
N ALA A 223 -6.22 9.71 15.55
CA ALA A 223 -6.64 10.91 14.84
C ALA A 223 -5.84 12.09 15.41
N GLY A 224 -5.09 12.79 14.56
CA GLY A 224 -4.33 13.96 14.99
C GLY A 224 -5.23 15.15 15.36
N GLU A 225 -4.65 16.17 15.99
CA GLU A 225 -5.38 17.39 16.38
C GLU A 225 -5.92 18.18 15.18
N ASP A 226 -5.30 17.98 14.00
CA ASP A 226 -5.56 18.76 12.79
C ASP A 226 -6.73 18.25 11.94
N GLY A 227 -7.40 17.15 12.34
CA GLY A 227 -8.54 16.60 11.60
C GLY A 227 -8.52 15.08 11.47
N THR A 228 -9.38 14.56 10.60
CA THR A 228 -9.54 13.12 10.36
C THR A 228 -8.64 12.62 9.21
N PHE A 229 -8.38 11.31 9.15
CA PHE A 229 -7.63 10.69 8.05
C PHE A 229 -8.29 10.96 6.68
N ALA A 230 -9.62 10.92 6.61
CA ALA A 230 -10.35 11.24 5.39
C ALA A 230 -10.20 12.72 5.00
N GLU A 231 -10.20 13.62 5.98
CA GLU A 231 -10.00 15.06 5.76
C GLU A 231 -8.62 15.37 5.18
N LEU A 232 -7.58 14.60 5.53
CA LEU A 232 -6.25 14.77 4.93
C LEU A 232 -6.27 14.59 3.40
N LEU A 233 -7.07 13.65 2.89
CA LEU A 233 -7.19 13.39 1.45
C LEU A 233 -8.09 14.42 0.74
N GLY A 234 -9.14 14.91 1.41
CA GLY A 234 -10.16 15.79 0.81
C GLY A 234 -10.00 17.30 1.10
N GLY A 235 -9.22 17.68 2.11
CA GLY A 235 -9.17 19.03 2.68
C GLY A 235 -8.26 20.03 1.95
N TYR A 236 -7.47 19.60 0.98
CA TYR A 236 -6.69 20.53 0.17
C TYR A 236 -7.58 21.21 -0.87
N PRO A 237 -7.61 22.56 -0.94
CA PRO A 237 -8.41 23.25 -1.92
C PRO A 237 -8.04 22.76 -3.33
N ARG A 238 -9.06 22.36 -4.10
CA ARG A 238 -8.94 22.15 -5.54
C ARG A 238 -8.57 23.52 -6.13
N ILE A 239 -7.29 23.72 -6.44
CA ILE A 239 -6.80 24.90 -7.17
C ILE A 239 -7.21 24.74 -8.63
#